data_AF-A0A0D2FN70-F1
#
_entry.id   AF-A0A0D2FN70-F1
#
_cell.length_a   1.000
_cell.length_b   1.000
_cell.length_c   1.000
_cell.angle_alpha   90.00
_cell.angle_beta   90.00
_cell.angle_gamma   90.00
#
_symmetry.space_group_name_H-M   'P 1'
#
loop_
_entity.id
_entity.type
_entity.pdbx_description
1 polymer ?
#
loop_
_entity_poly.entity_id
_entity_poly.type
_entity_poly.pdbx_seq_one_letter_code
_entity_poly.pdbx_strand_id
1 'polypeptide(L)'
;MRTGRLVELVDWSLGHSAAEIIETLATMGFATAHELEAQVLGNSDSAKPIDKTRFQTLLKQLISSKYIKAVREAHFQSPSDRRQDTERSLRERGMIPVGTGKKVAIDADSKIDLELERRVDGSISAYDVSLELNKDPTQDNTTLSIDYSNLIIRIRNDRVADIAEKIFGKQIAQVAHAACSQITDVDPKSLPARLLESPAITMQRLDASQLCSDVFGGIANNGARSNGVNGHHSNRTNGAAGEGRIIEHHLAVLAEGSFTFLLREPNNTKIWSIDKSKFTSFLRDKEMYRLISQSLTEPALRIVRMLADKGKLDERAMLDIGLLNAKELRKCLSLLQTMGFLELQEVPKDPQRQPKSTIFLYFHDAERVRKVFLDKLYKTMSRMYERLRLEREKVASTLTKVERFEVGTEAEILPPAELQGLYRWRQKESWFTTEIHRIDDSIAILRDI
;
A
#
# COMPACT_ATOMS: atom_id res chain seq x y z
N MET A 1 -9.73 8.38 5.29
CA MET A 1 -10.02 6.92 5.32
C MET A 1 -8.89 6.17 6.02
N ARG A 2 -7.64 6.33 5.59
CA ARG A 2 -6.46 5.66 6.18
C ARG A 2 -5.88 6.27 7.44
N THR A 3 -6.31 7.48 7.80
CA THR A 3 -5.74 8.27 8.89
C THR A 3 -5.63 7.49 10.20
N GLY A 4 -6.68 6.78 10.63
CA GLY A 4 -6.65 6.04 11.90
C GLY A 4 -5.53 5.00 11.98
N ARG A 5 -5.32 4.23 10.90
CA ARG A 5 -4.23 3.23 10.83
C ARG A 5 -2.85 3.86 10.71
N LEU A 6 -2.75 5.03 10.09
CA LEU A 6 -1.51 5.78 10.05
C LEU A 6 -1.16 6.31 11.44
N VAL A 7 -2.13 6.87 12.16
CA VAL A 7 -1.98 7.33 13.55
C VAL A 7 -1.55 6.18 14.45
N GLU A 8 -2.17 5.00 14.31
CA GLU A 8 -1.75 3.78 15.01
C GLU A 8 -0.30 3.40 14.66
N LEU A 9 0.08 3.41 13.38
CA LEU A 9 1.46 3.14 12.97
C LEU A 9 2.46 4.13 13.58
N VAL A 10 2.10 5.41 13.64
CA VAL A 10 2.94 6.46 14.24
C VAL A 10 3.02 6.30 15.75
N ASP A 11 1.92 5.96 16.43
CA ASP A 11 1.89 5.68 17.86
C ASP A 11 2.83 4.53 18.23
N TRP A 12 2.79 3.44 17.46
CA TRP A 12 3.68 2.29 17.67
C TRP A 12 5.15 2.58 17.39
N SER A 13 5.48 3.50 16.49
CA SER A 13 6.86 3.75 16.04
C SER A 13 7.54 4.93 16.73
N LEU A 14 6.80 6.03 16.96
CA LEU A 14 7.31 7.31 17.48
C LEU A 14 6.61 7.73 18.79
N GLY A 15 5.56 7.01 19.21
CA GLY A 15 4.84 7.23 20.46
C GLY A 15 3.62 8.14 20.35
N HIS A 16 2.83 8.15 21.42
CA HIS A 16 1.51 8.80 21.47
C HIS A 16 1.51 10.29 21.11
N SER A 17 2.49 11.05 21.59
CA SER A 17 2.59 12.48 21.28
C SER A 17 2.86 12.76 19.79
N ALA A 18 3.51 11.84 19.07
CA ALA A 18 3.70 11.96 17.62
C ALA A 18 2.40 11.64 16.87
N ALA A 19 1.63 10.67 17.38
CA ALA A 19 0.32 10.30 16.84
C ALA A 19 -0.68 11.46 16.95
N GLU A 20 -0.66 12.20 18.07
CA GLU A 20 -1.47 13.41 18.31
C GLU A 20 -1.14 14.53 17.30
N ILE A 21 0.14 14.74 16.97
CA ILE A 21 0.56 15.71 15.93
C ILE A 21 0.03 15.31 14.54
N ILE A 22 0.05 14.02 14.21
CA ILE A 22 -0.48 13.53 12.93
C ILE A 22 -2.01 13.58 12.90
N GLU A 23 -2.69 13.31 14.01
CA GLU A 23 -4.14 13.41 14.12
C GLU A 23 -4.60 14.87 13.95
N THR A 24 -3.97 15.81 14.66
CA THR A 24 -4.25 17.24 14.50
C THR A 24 -4.00 17.70 13.06
N LEU A 25 -2.85 17.36 12.46
CA LEU A 25 -2.59 17.65 11.04
C LEU A 25 -3.63 17.03 10.11
N ALA A 26 -4.13 15.83 10.41
CA ALA A 26 -5.16 15.18 9.60
C ALA A 26 -6.51 15.90 9.65
N THR A 27 -6.86 16.45 10.82
CA THR A 27 -8.10 17.23 10.99
C THR A 27 -8.02 18.58 10.28
N MET A 28 -6.85 19.23 10.30
CA MET A 28 -6.59 20.47 9.56
C MET A 28 -6.48 20.23 8.04
N GLY A 29 -6.03 19.04 7.63
CA GLY A 29 -5.80 18.65 6.25
C GLY A 29 -4.45 19.13 5.70
N PHE A 30 -4.19 20.44 5.80
CA PHE A 30 -2.89 21.06 5.57
C PHE A 30 -2.72 22.23 6.53
N ALA A 31 -1.48 22.49 6.95
CA ALA A 31 -1.18 23.56 7.90
C ALA A 31 0.25 24.06 7.71
N THR A 32 0.52 25.31 8.06
CA THR A 32 1.92 25.74 8.24
C THR A 32 2.49 25.16 9.54
N ALA A 33 3.81 25.22 9.71
CA ALA A 33 4.45 24.70 10.91
C ALA A 33 4.01 25.48 12.17
N HIS A 34 3.84 26.81 12.07
CA HIS A 34 3.36 27.63 13.19
C HIS A 34 1.89 27.40 13.51
N GLU A 35 1.03 27.25 12.50
CA GLU A 35 -0.40 26.91 12.71
C GLU A 35 -0.54 25.56 13.42
N LEU A 36 0.23 24.56 12.99
CA LEU A 36 0.25 23.24 13.61
C LEU A 36 0.80 23.32 15.05
N GLU A 37 1.87 24.08 15.29
CA GLU A 37 2.41 24.30 16.64
C GLU A 37 1.35 24.94 17.56
N ALA A 38 0.67 25.99 17.08
CA ALA A 38 -0.35 26.69 17.85
C ALA A 38 -1.54 25.78 18.20
N GLN A 39 -1.99 24.94 17.26
CA GLN A 39 -3.12 24.04 17.48
C GLN A 39 -2.77 22.91 18.45
N VAL A 40 -1.58 22.32 18.33
CA VAL A 40 -1.12 21.23 19.21
C VAL A 40 -0.86 21.73 20.63
N LEU A 41 -0.24 22.91 20.79
CA LEU A 41 0.00 23.51 22.10
C LEU A 41 -1.29 24.07 22.74
N GLY A 42 -2.26 24.48 21.92
CA GLY A 42 -3.55 25.01 22.36
C GLY A 42 -4.54 23.93 22.83
N ASN A 43 -4.37 22.67 22.42
CA ASN A 43 -5.17 21.54 22.90
C ASN A 43 -4.73 21.12 24.32
N SER A 44 -5.31 21.76 25.34
CA SER A 44 -5.06 21.46 26.76
C SER A 44 -5.73 20.18 27.28
N ASP A 45 -6.49 19.47 26.46
CA ASP A 45 -7.25 18.27 26.84
C ASP A 45 -6.40 16.99 26.88
N SER A 46 -5.14 17.03 26.44
CA SER A 46 -4.25 15.88 26.53
C SER A 46 -3.69 15.70 27.95
N ALA A 47 -3.69 14.46 28.45
CA ALA A 47 -3.24 14.12 29.80
C ALA A 47 -1.75 14.47 30.07
N LYS A 48 -0.99 14.82 29.03
CA LYS A 48 0.40 15.28 29.07
C LYS A 48 0.63 16.35 28.00
N PRO A 49 0.58 17.65 28.34
CA PRO A 49 0.79 18.71 27.36
C PRO A 49 2.18 18.57 26.72
N ILE A 50 2.24 18.79 25.41
CA ILE A 50 3.48 18.74 24.64
C ILE A 50 4.18 20.10 24.80
N ASP A 51 5.42 20.11 25.28
CA ASP A 51 6.21 21.35 25.29
C ASP A 51 6.67 21.73 23.87
N LYS A 52 6.87 23.02 23.61
CA LYS A 52 7.35 23.54 22.32
C LYS A 52 8.62 22.82 21.81
N THR A 53 9.60 22.60 22.68
CA THR A 53 10.85 21.89 22.32
C THR A 53 10.61 20.43 21.92
N ARG A 54 9.67 19.78 22.61
CA ARG A 54 9.27 18.40 22.33
C ARG A 54 8.51 18.32 21.01
N PHE A 55 7.58 19.25 20.75
CA PHE A 55 6.89 19.38 19.47
C PHE A 55 7.88 19.51 18.30
N GLN A 56 8.83 20.44 18.38
CA GLN A 56 9.85 20.64 17.34
C GLN A 56 10.70 19.38 17.09
N THR A 57 11.04 18.66 18.15
CA THR A 57 11.81 17.41 18.05
C THR A 57 11.00 16.31 17.36
N LEU A 58 9.73 16.15 17.75
CA LEU A 58 8.82 15.17 17.14
C LEU A 58 8.51 15.52 15.68
N LEU A 59 8.31 16.80 15.36
CA LEU A 59 8.07 17.26 13.99
C LEU A 59 9.27 16.95 13.09
N LYS A 60 10.50 17.21 13.57
CA LYS A 60 11.73 16.82 12.87
C LYS A 60 11.78 15.32 12.62
N GLN A 61 11.43 14.51 13.61
CA GLN A 61 11.39 13.04 13.47
C GLN A 61 10.34 12.59 12.46
N LEU A 62 9.12 13.14 12.51
CA LEU A 62 8.02 12.82 11.59
C LEU A 62 8.35 13.16 10.14
N ILE A 63 9.01 14.30 9.91
CA ILE A 63 9.52 14.69 8.58
C ILE A 63 10.63 13.75 8.13
N SER A 64 11.63 13.50 8.99
CA SER A 64 12.78 12.66 8.66
C SER A 64 12.40 11.20 8.36
N SER A 65 11.32 10.73 8.99
CA SER A 65 10.74 9.40 8.77
C SER A 65 9.70 9.35 7.63
N LYS A 66 9.49 10.45 6.89
CA LYS A 66 8.56 10.54 5.75
C LYS A 66 7.08 10.31 6.09
N TYR A 67 6.63 10.72 7.28
CA TYR A 67 5.19 10.76 7.60
C TYR A 67 4.55 12.09 7.21
N ILE A 68 5.35 13.13 6.97
CA ILE A 68 4.92 14.47 6.57
C ILE A 68 5.63 14.84 5.28
N LYS A 69 4.87 15.44 4.35
CA LYS A 69 5.37 15.98 3.07
C LYS A 69 4.89 17.41 2.88
N ALA A 70 5.63 18.18 2.08
CA ALA A 70 5.20 19.50 1.68
C ALA A 70 4.10 19.42 0.62
N VAL A 71 3.07 20.26 0.77
CA VAL A 71 2.06 20.48 -0.28
C VAL A 71 2.61 21.44 -1.32
N ARG A 72 2.37 21.13 -2.59
CA ARG A 72 2.72 21.96 -3.76
C ARG A 72 1.46 22.33 -4.52
N GLU A 73 1.50 23.40 -5.28
CA GLU A 73 0.40 23.81 -6.18
C GLU A 73 0.01 22.66 -7.15
N ALA A 74 1.00 21.91 -7.63
CA ALA A 74 0.77 20.76 -8.51
C ALA A 74 -0.11 19.67 -7.87
N HIS A 75 -0.17 19.55 -6.54
CA HIS A 75 -1.01 18.55 -5.87
C HIS A 75 -2.51 18.83 -6.02
N PHE A 76 -2.91 20.07 -6.31
CA PHE A 76 -4.30 20.47 -6.48
C PHE A 76 -4.80 20.34 -7.93
N GLN A 77 -3.92 19.98 -8.87
CA GLN A 77 -4.24 19.84 -10.27
C GLN A 77 -4.48 18.37 -10.64
N SER A 78 -5.40 18.12 -11.58
CA SER A 78 -5.59 16.77 -12.12
C SER A 78 -4.31 16.28 -12.82
N PRO A 79 -4.04 14.96 -12.88
CA PRO A 79 -2.86 14.44 -13.57
C PRO A 79 -2.74 14.90 -15.03
N SER A 80 -3.87 14.99 -15.73
CA SER A 80 -3.94 15.45 -17.13
C SER A 80 -3.60 16.93 -17.24
N ASP A 81 -4.16 17.77 -16.36
CA ASP A 81 -3.92 19.21 -16.37
C ASP A 81 -2.47 19.52 -15.99
N ARG A 82 -1.93 18.85 -14.97
CA ARG A 82 -0.50 18.95 -14.60
C ARG A 82 0.42 18.67 -15.77
N ARG A 83 0.14 17.60 -16.53
CA ARG A 83 0.96 17.23 -17.68
C ARG A 83 0.88 18.29 -18.77
N GLN A 84 -0.31 18.78 -19.07
CA GLN A 84 -0.49 19.84 -20.09
C GLN A 84 0.17 21.16 -19.68
N ASP A 85 0.06 21.56 -18.41
CA ASP A 85 0.72 22.76 -17.88
C ASP A 85 2.25 22.62 -17.89
N THR A 86 2.75 21.46 -17.50
CA THR A 86 4.18 21.14 -17.54
C THR A 86 4.71 21.18 -18.97
N GLU A 87 3.99 20.57 -19.92
CA GLU A 87 4.31 20.60 -21.34
C GLU A 87 4.32 22.05 -21.86
N ARG A 88 3.31 22.86 -21.54
CA ARG A 88 3.25 24.27 -21.94
C ARG A 88 4.45 25.05 -21.41
N SER A 89 4.76 24.91 -20.12
CA SER A 89 5.87 25.60 -19.48
C SER A 89 7.23 25.20 -20.07
N LEU A 90 7.44 23.92 -20.37
CA LEU A 90 8.66 23.45 -21.03
C LEU A 90 8.76 23.94 -22.48
N ARG A 91 7.63 24.04 -23.21
CA ARG A 91 7.59 24.63 -24.56
C ARG A 91 7.95 26.10 -24.54
N GLU A 92 7.41 26.87 -23.61
CA GLU A 92 7.74 28.30 -23.44
C GLU A 92 9.22 28.51 -23.15
N ARG A 93 9.84 27.61 -22.38
CA ARG A 93 11.29 27.63 -22.08
C ARG A 93 12.16 27.07 -23.22
N GLY A 94 11.57 26.56 -24.30
CA GLY A 94 12.30 25.93 -25.40
C GLY A 94 13.01 24.62 -25.02
N MET A 95 12.60 23.95 -23.93
CA MET A 95 13.23 22.74 -23.41
C MET A 95 12.67 21.45 -24.02
N ILE A 96 11.57 21.54 -24.79
CA ILE A 96 11.00 20.40 -25.51
C ILE A 96 11.63 20.29 -26.91
N PRO A 97 12.17 19.12 -27.29
CA PRO A 97 12.60 18.83 -28.64
C PRO A 97 11.47 19.04 -29.66
N VAL A 98 11.74 19.79 -30.73
CA VAL A 98 10.77 20.02 -31.81
C VAL A 98 11.07 19.08 -32.98
N GLY A 99 10.08 18.28 -33.38
CA GLY A 99 10.19 17.37 -34.53
C GLY A 99 9.07 16.33 -34.56
N THR A 100 8.88 15.68 -35.72
CA THR A 100 7.81 14.69 -35.96
C THR A 100 8.27 13.24 -35.81
N GLY A 101 9.54 13.01 -35.50
CA GLY A 101 10.12 11.67 -35.37
C GLY A 101 9.73 10.97 -34.08
N LYS A 102 9.51 9.64 -34.13
CA LYS A 102 9.19 8.80 -32.95
C LYS A 102 10.19 8.99 -31.80
N LYS A 103 11.50 9.08 -32.11
CA LYS A 103 12.56 9.29 -31.11
C LYS A 103 12.46 10.67 -30.43
N VAL A 104 12.07 11.69 -31.18
CA VAL A 104 11.88 13.07 -30.68
C VAL A 104 10.68 13.12 -29.73
N ALA A 105 9.59 12.44 -30.08
CA ALA A 105 8.41 12.31 -29.22
C ALA A 105 8.73 11.61 -27.89
N ILE A 106 9.52 10.51 -27.91
CA ILE A 106 9.94 9.80 -26.69
C ILE A 106 10.81 10.68 -25.79
N ASP A 107 11.76 11.45 -26.36
CA ASP A 107 12.60 12.37 -25.57
C ASP A 107 11.78 13.52 -24.98
N ALA A 108 10.81 14.05 -25.74
CA ALA A 108 9.87 15.05 -25.25
C ALA A 108 9.03 14.53 -24.08
N ASP A 109 8.42 13.35 -24.22
CA ASP A 109 7.64 12.72 -23.16
C ASP A 109 8.49 12.47 -21.91
N SER A 110 9.71 11.96 -22.08
CA SER A 110 10.62 11.68 -20.95
C SER A 110 10.99 12.96 -20.17
N LYS A 111 11.20 14.09 -20.86
CA LYS A 111 11.46 15.39 -20.20
C LYS A 111 10.24 15.95 -19.48
N ILE A 112 9.04 15.78 -20.07
CA ILE A 112 7.79 16.18 -19.42
C ILE A 112 7.61 15.38 -18.13
N ASP A 113 7.84 14.06 -18.18
CA ASP A 113 7.68 13.19 -17.01
C ASP A 113 8.67 13.54 -15.90
N LEU A 114 9.95 13.78 -16.22
CA LEU A 114 10.96 14.22 -15.23
C LEU A 114 10.61 15.55 -14.56
N GLU A 115 10.14 16.54 -15.32
CA GLU A 115 9.72 17.82 -14.75
C GLU A 115 8.44 17.68 -13.92
N LEU A 116 7.53 16.78 -14.33
CA LEU A 116 6.31 16.50 -13.59
C LEU A 116 6.61 15.83 -12.25
N GLU A 117 7.54 14.88 -12.20
CA GLU A 117 8.05 14.30 -10.95
C GLU A 117 8.61 15.38 -10.03
N ARG A 118 9.43 16.30 -10.57
CA ARG A 118 10.00 17.42 -9.81
C ARG A 118 8.94 18.37 -9.25
N ARG A 119 7.86 18.64 -9.99
CA ARG A 119 6.76 19.53 -9.55
C ARG A 119 5.88 18.90 -8.48
N VAL A 120 5.72 17.58 -8.52
CA VAL A 120 4.91 16.82 -7.57
C VAL A 120 5.73 16.40 -6.35
N ASP A 121 7.06 16.53 -6.38
CA ASP A 121 7.93 16.20 -5.26
C ASP A 121 7.61 17.04 -4.01
N GLY A 122 7.08 16.35 -3.02
CA GLY A 122 6.74 16.87 -1.70
C GLY A 122 7.87 16.65 -0.69
N SER A 123 9.07 16.22 -1.12
CA SER A 123 10.21 16.08 -0.24
C SER A 123 10.50 17.40 0.48
N ILE A 124 10.77 17.29 1.77
CA ILE A 124 10.94 18.43 2.66
C ILE A 124 12.04 18.12 3.67
N SER A 125 12.90 19.11 3.91
CA SER A 125 13.96 19.01 4.89
C SER A 125 13.44 19.39 6.27
N ALA A 126 13.66 18.50 7.25
CA ALA A 126 13.34 18.79 8.64
C ALA A 126 14.09 20.04 9.16
N TYR A 127 15.28 20.33 8.62
CA TYR A 127 16.06 21.51 8.99
C TYR A 127 15.37 22.81 8.55
N ASP A 128 14.86 22.85 7.31
CA ASP A 128 14.25 24.06 6.74
C ASP A 128 12.97 24.42 7.50
N VAL A 129 12.12 23.43 7.80
CA VAL A 129 10.91 23.63 8.62
C VAL A 129 11.25 24.11 10.02
N SER A 130 12.32 23.59 10.60
CA SER A 130 12.77 24.02 11.92
C SER A 130 13.30 25.45 11.90
N LEU A 131 13.92 25.87 10.80
CA LEU A 131 14.36 27.25 10.61
C LEU A 131 13.15 28.19 10.46
N GLU A 132 12.12 27.78 9.72
CA GLU A 132 10.86 28.52 9.58
C GLU A 132 10.14 28.69 10.92
N LEU A 133 10.08 27.64 11.75
CA LEU A 133 9.52 27.69 13.11
C LEU A 133 10.22 28.68 14.06
N ASN A 134 11.48 29.02 13.79
CA ASN A 134 12.24 29.99 14.57
C ASN A 134 12.10 31.43 14.04
N LYS A 135 11.51 31.61 12.85
CA LYS A 135 11.23 32.91 12.25
C LYS A 135 9.82 33.38 12.61
N ASP A 136 9.50 34.61 12.23
CA ASP A 136 8.15 35.15 12.39
C ASP A 136 7.14 34.37 11.52
N PRO A 137 5.93 34.10 12.05
CA PRO A 137 4.90 33.29 11.37
C PRO A 137 4.39 33.87 10.05
N THR A 138 4.69 35.15 9.76
CA THR A 138 4.34 35.79 8.49
C THR A 138 5.23 35.36 7.31
N GLN A 139 6.30 34.61 7.57
CA GLN A 139 7.26 34.15 6.54
C GLN A 139 7.14 32.64 6.22
N ASP A 140 6.03 32.01 6.61
CA ASP A 140 5.80 30.60 6.33
C ASP A 140 5.58 30.36 4.85
N ASN A 141 6.58 29.74 4.22
CA ASN A 141 6.53 29.39 2.79
C ASN A 141 6.13 27.93 2.58
N THR A 142 6.16 27.10 3.63
CA THR A 142 5.96 25.65 3.49
C THR A 142 4.71 25.17 4.22
N THR A 143 3.74 24.69 3.43
CA THR A 143 2.54 24.02 3.94
C THR A 143 2.78 22.51 4.06
N LEU A 144 2.46 21.95 5.22
CA LEU A 144 2.66 20.54 5.57
C LEU A 144 1.38 19.73 5.34
N SER A 145 1.54 18.48 4.93
CA SER A 145 0.46 17.49 4.83
C SER A 145 0.96 16.09 5.18
N ILE A 146 0.01 15.19 5.42
CA ILE A 146 0.29 13.80 5.75
C ILE A 146 0.75 13.02 4.51
N ASP A 147 1.77 12.19 4.70
CA ASP A 147 2.16 11.15 3.75
C ASP A 147 1.70 9.77 4.21
N TYR A 148 1.01 9.05 3.31
CA TYR A 148 0.52 7.70 3.53
C TYR A 148 1.47 6.62 2.98
N SER A 149 2.59 7.00 2.37
CA SER A 149 3.53 6.08 1.71
C SER A 149 4.03 4.99 2.67
N ASN A 150 4.39 5.34 3.89
CA ASN A 150 4.84 4.38 4.91
C ASN A 150 3.76 3.35 5.27
N LEU A 151 2.49 3.75 5.33
CA LEU A 151 1.39 2.82 5.58
C LEU A 151 1.22 1.84 4.42
N ILE A 152 1.30 2.32 3.18
CA ILE A 152 1.22 1.48 1.97
C ILE A 152 2.38 0.48 1.94
N ILE A 153 3.60 0.93 2.26
CA ILE A 153 4.80 0.07 2.37
C ILE A 153 4.59 -1.02 3.42
N ARG A 154 4.03 -0.68 4.58
CA ARG A 154 3.72 -1.66 5.62
C ARG A 154 2.70 -2.70 5.14
N ILE A 155 1.57 -2.26 4.58
CA ILE A 155 0.53 -3.16 4.04
C ILE A 155 1.12 -4.10 2.97
N ARG A 156 1.96 -3.56 2.09
CA ARG A 156 2.68 -4.30 1.05
C ARG A 156 3.59 -5.37 1.67
N ASN A 157 4.43 -5.00 2.62
CA ASN A 157 5.39 -5.93 3.23
C ASN A 157 4.69 -7.00 4.09
N ASP A 158 3.65 -6.63 4.84
CA ASP A 158 2.81 -7.56 5.60
C ASP A 158 2.15 -8.58 4.67
N ARG A 159 1.63 -8.14 3.50
CA ARG A 159 0.99 -9.03 2.53
C ARG A 159 1.97 -10.03 1.93
N VAL A 160 3.21 -9.62 1.64
CA VAL A 160 4.26 -10.55 1.16
C VAL A 160 4.59 -11.58 2.24
N ALA A 161 4.73 -11.13 3.49
CA ALA A 161 5.01 -11.99 4.63
C ALA A 161 3.90 -13.03 4.83
N ASP A 162 2.63 -12.61 4.77
CA ASP A 162 1.46 -13.51 4.85
C ASP A 162 1.50 -14.60 3.77
N ILE A 163 1.88 -14.25 2.54
CA ILE A 163 1.96 -15.20 1.42
C ILE A 163 3.11 -16.17 1.65
N ALA A 164 4.27 -15.68 2.08
CA ALA A 164 5.43 -16.51 2.37
C ALA A 164 5.17 -17.44 3.57
N GLU A 165 4.50 -16.97 4.62
CA GLU A 165 4.18 -17.75 5.81
C GLU A 165 3.26 -18.94 5.47
N LYS A 166 2.27 -18.73 4.60
CA LYS A 166 1.35 -19.79 4.17
C LYS A 166 2.03 -20.89 3.34
N ILE A 167 3.10 -20.57 2.61
CA ILE A 167 3.77 -21.51 1.70
C ILE A 167 4.97 -22.17 2.37
N PHE A 168 5.79 -21.39 3.09
CA PHE A 168 7.11 -21.78 3.57
C PHE A 168 7.28 -21.69 5.09
N GLY A 169 6.29 -21.14 5.81
CA GLY A 169 6.33 -20.96 7.25
C GLY A 169 7.00 -19.67 7.72
N LYS A 170 6.99 -19.46 9.04
CA LYS A 170 7.28 -18.17 9.68
C LYS A 170 8.71 -17.66 9.51
N GLN A 171 9.72 -18.54 9.55
CA GLN A 171 11.13 -18.14 9.44
C GLN A 171 11.45 -17.56 8.06
N ILE A 172 10.96 -18.20 7.00
CA ILE A 172 11.15 -17.74 5.62
C ILE A 172 10.32 -16.47 5.36
N ALA A 173 9.13 -16.36 5.97
CA ALA A 173 8.32 -15.14 5.92
C ALA A 173 9.02 -13.92 6.52
N GLN A 174 9.75 -14.09 7.64
CA GLN A 174 10.55 -13.02 8.23
C GLN A 174 11.67 -12.54 7.30
N VAL A 175 12.35 -13.47 6.62
CA VAL A 175 13.36 -13.12 5.61
C VAL A 175 12.73 -12.38 4.43
N ALA A 176 11.58 -12.84 3.94
CA ALA A 176 10.85 -12.18 2.86
C ALA A 176 10.41 -10.75 3.26
N HIS A 177 9.92 -10.58 4.48
CA HIS A 177 9.55 -9.28 5.04
C HIS A 177 10.76 -8.34 5.12
N ALA A 178 11.88 -8.81 5.67
CA ALA A 178 13.12 -8.02 5.78
C ALA A 178 13.71 -7.68 4.40
N ALA A 179 13.60 -8.57 3.41
CA ALA A 179 14.01 -8.27 2.04
C ALA A 179 13.16 -7.15 1.42
N CYS A 180 11.83 -7.20 1.63
CA CYS A 180 10.91 -6.20 1.08
C CYS A 180 10.91 -4.87 1.85
N SER A 181 11.32 -4.86 3.12
CA SER A 181 11.42 -3.63 3.93
C SER A 181 12.49 -2.67 3.42
N GLN A 182 13.52 -3.19 2.73
CA GLN A 182 14.55 -2.37 2.09
C GLN A 182 14.03 -1.56 0.90
N ILE A 183 12.87 -1.92 0.36
CA ILE A 183 12.20 -1.14 -0.69
C ILE A 183 11.42 -0.02 -0.02
N THR A 184 12.02 1.16 0.08
CA THR A 184 11.40 2.33 0.73
C THR A 184 10.56 3.19 -0.22
N ASP A 185 10.59 2.88 -1.52
CA ASP A 185 9.78 3.58 -2.51
C ASP A 185 8.41 2.91 -2.67
N VAL A 186 7.37 3.74 -2.79
CA VAL A 186 6.09 3.35 -3.36
C VAL A 186 6.14 3.76 -4.82
N ASP A 187 6.00 2.80 -5.74
CA ASP A 187 6.08 3.06 -7.19
C ASP A 187 5.07 4.17 -7.55
N PRO A 188 5.48 5.32 -8.10
CA PRO A 188 4.62 6.51 -8.26
C PRO A 188 3.52 6.37 -9.33
N LYS A 189 3.13 5.14 -9.71
CA LYS A 189 2.16 4.79 -10.76
C LYS A 189 0.74 5.35 -10.58
N SER A 190 0.52 6.21 -9.59
CA SER A 190 -0.60 7.17 -9.58
C SER A 190 -0.61 8.09 -10.82
N LEU A 191 0.49 8.19 -11.55
CA LEU A 191 0.56 8.82 -12.86
C LEU A 191 0.48 7.73 -13.94
N PRO A 192 -0.41 7.84 -14.95
CA PRO A 192 -0.35 7.02 -16.15
C PRO A 192 0.85 7.47 -17.02
N ALA A 193 2.05 7.46 -16.46
CA ALA A 193 3.28 7.68 -17.18
C ALA A 193 3.72 6.34 -17.75
N ARG A 194 3.62 6.20 -19.08
CA ARG A 194 4.26 5.11 -19.81
C ARG A 194 5.76 5.37 -19.82
N LEU A 195 6.42 5.18 -18.67
CA LEU A 195 7.87 5.22 -18.66
C LEU A 195 8.41 4.02 -19.43
N LEU A 196 9.40 4.31 -20.29
CA LEU A 196 10.31 3.31 -20.81
C LEU A 196 11.12 2.82 -19.60
N GLU A 197 10.79 1.64 -19.08
CA GLU A 197 11.46 1.07 -17.90
C GLU A 197 12.97 0.99 -18.15
N SER A 198 13.75 1.86 -17.50
CA SER A 198 15.20 1.70 -17.45
C SER A 198 15.52 0.58 -16.45
N PRO A 199 16.21 -0.50 -16.85
CA PRO A 199 16.44 -1.68 -16.01
C PRO A 199 17.29 -1.38 -14.77
N ALA A 200 18.00 -0.25 -14.72
CA ALA A 200 18.79 0.15 -13.56
C ALA A 200 17.94 0.76 -12.42
N ILE A 201 16.76 1.32 -12.74
CA ILE A 201 15.86 1.96 -11.75
C ILE A 201 14.93 0.93 -11.11
N THR A 202 14.63 -0.16 -11.82
CA THR A 202 13.74 -1.22 -11.37
C THR A 202 14.39 -2.21 -10.41
N MET A 203 15.73 -2.27 -10.36
CA MET A 203 16.48 -3.26 -9.58
C MET A 203 16.98 -2.66 -8.26
N GLN A 204 16.49 -3.18 -7.13
CA GLN A 204 16.97 -2.82 -5.79
C GLN A 204 17.94 -3.89 -5.28
N ARG A 205 19.22 -3.55 -5.08
CA ARG A 205 20.17 -4.46 -4.44
C ARG A 205 19.91 -4.57 -2.94
N LEU A 206 19.93 -5.80 -2.42
CA LEU A 206 19.71 -6.10 -1.01
C LEU A 206 21.00 -5.98 -0.20
N ASP A 207 20.90 -5.35 0.97
CA ASP A 207 21.94 -5.33 1.98
C ASP A 207 21.79 -6.53 2.92
N ALA A 208 22.69 -7.51 2.77
CA ALA A 208 22.71 -8.72 3.59
C ALA A 208 22.95 -8.43 5.08
N SER A 209 23.66 -7.35 5.43
CA SER A 209 23.94 -7.01 6.83
C SER A 209 22.69 -6.52 7.56
N GLN A 210 21.88 -5.69 6.89
CA GLN A 210 20.58 -5.23 7.40
C GLN A 210 19.60 -6.40 7.53
N LEU A 211 19.56 -7.33 6.58
CA LEU A 211 18.73 -8.55 6.68
C LEU A 211 19.07 -9.39 7.90
N CYS A 212 20.37 -9.61 8.18
CA CYS A 212 20.80 -10.35 9.36
C CYS A 212 20.31 -9.67 10.65
N SER A 213 20.45 -8.35 10.74
CA SER A 213 20.01 -7.59 11.91
C SER A 213 18.50 -7.66 12.11
N ASP A 214 17.71 -7.51 11.04
CA ASP A 214 16.25 -7.49 11.13
C ASP A 214 15.67 -8.88 11.47
N VAL A 215 16.30 -9.96 10.98
CA VAL A 215 15.84 -11.33 11.20
C VAL A 215 16.30 -11.90 12.54
N PHE A 216 17.57 -11.65 12.93
CA PHE A 216 18.18 -12.26 14.12
C PHE A 216 18.35 -11.29 15.30
N GLY A 217 18.36 -9.98 15.08
CA GLY A 217 18.54 -8.96 16.12
C GLY A 217 17.32 -8.74 17.03
N GLY A 218 16.15 -9.25 16.63
CA GLY A 218 14.89 -9.11 17.38
C GLY A 218 14.78 -9.88 18.71
N ILE A 219 15.78 -10.68 19.10
CA ILE A 219 15.74 -11.47 20.35
C ILE A 219 16.32 -10.69 21.56
N ALA A 220 16.95 -9.52 21.37
CA ALA A 220 17.71 -8.87 22.44
C ALA A 220 16.93 -7.86 23.33
N ASN A 221 15.70 -7.44 22.99
CA ASN A 221 15.06 -6.28 23.65
C ASN A 221 13.75 -6.54 24.41
N ASN A 222 13.48 -7.78 24.83
CA ASN A 222 12.44 -8.05 25.83
C ASN A 222 13.04 -8.73 27.07
N GLY A 223 13.50 -7.91 28.02
CA GLY A 223 13.92 -8.39 29.34
C GLY A 223 14.94 -7.50 30.03
N ALA A 224 14.50 -6.36 30.55
CA ALA A 224 15.15 -5.80 31.73
C ALA A 224 15.05 -6.85 32.86
N ARG A 225 16.14 -7.58 33.10
CA ARG A 225 16.34 -8.38 34.31
C ARG A 225 17.62 -7.94 34.99
N SER A 226 17.42 -7.61 36.25
CA SER A 226 18.37 -7.31 37.31
C SER A 226 19.75 -7.95 37.17
N ASN A 227 20.77 -7.16 37.51
CA ASN A 227 22.10 -7.57 37.95
C ASN A 227 22.10 -8.97 38.60
N GLY A 228 22.60 -9.95 37.85
CA GLY A 228 22.96 -11.27 38.33
C GLY A 228 24.40 -11.53 37.94
N VAL A 229 25.31 -11.29 38.88
CA VAL A 229 26.71 -11.70 38.82
C VAL A 229 26.74 -13.23 38.73
N ASN A 230 27.09 -13.79 37.57
CA ASN A 230 27.75 -15.09 37.48
C ASN A 230 28.33 -15.32 36.08
N GLY A 231 29.65 -15.45 36.04
CA GLY A 231 30.44 -15.66 34.84
C GLY A 231 30.14 -17.00 34.17
N HIS A 232 29.61 -16.92 32.95
CA HIS A 232 29.80 -17.92 31.92
C HIS A 232 29.95 -17.20 30.59
N HIS A 233 31.19 -16.84 30.26
CA HIS A 233 31.54 -16.40 28.92
C HIS A 233 31.47 -17.61 27.99
N SER A 234 30.28 -17.93 27.48
CA SER A 234 30.20 -18.75 26.27
C SER A 234 30.84 -17.93 25.16
N ASN A 235 31.95 -18.46 24.66
CA ASN A 235 32.73 -17.89 23.59
C ASN A 235 31.84 -17.82 22.34
N ARG A 236 31.20 -16.66 22.09
CA ARG A 236 30.51 -16.34 20.83
C ARG A 236 31.55 -16.29 19.72
N THR A 237 31.92 -17.46 19.24
CA THR A 237 32.76 -17.65 18.08
C THR A 237 31.88 -17.49 16.83
N ASN A 238 32.12 -16.43 16.05
CA ASN A 238 31.73 -16.30 14.63
C ASN A 238 30.28 -16.64 14.21
N GLY A 239 29.25 -16.21 14.95
CA GLY A 239 27.83 -16.41 14.57
C GLY A 239 27.38 -15.71 13.28
N ALA A 240 27.99 -14.58 12.92
CA ALA A 240 27.61 -13.79 11.74
C ALA A 240 27.79 -14.54 10.40
N ALA A 241 28.73 -15.49 10.34
CA ALA A 241 28.97 -16.29 9.13
C ALA A 241 27.94 -17.40 8.91
N GLY A 242 27.30 -17.88 9.99
CA GLY A 242 26.23 -18.89 9.93
C GLY A 242 24.88 -18.26 9.60
N GLU A 243 24.57 -17.12 10.22
CA GLU A 243 23.34 -16.36 10.02
C GLU A 243 23.18 -15.90 8.57
N GLY A 244 24.25 -15.38 7.95
CA GLY A 244 24.24 -15.00 6.54
C GLY A 244 23.97 -16.18 5.59
N ARG A 245 24.50 -17.37 5.89
CA ARG A 245 24.24 -18.58 5.09
C ARG A 245 22.79 -19.04 5.17
N ILE A 246 22.16 -18.90 6.34
CA ILE A 246 20.74 -19.23 6.54
C ILE A 246 19.87 -18.29 5.70
N ILE A 247 20.18 -16.99 5.71
CA ILE A 247 19.45 -16.00 4.89
C ILE A 247 19.65 -16.28 3.40
N GLU A 248 20.87 -16.53 2.95
CA GLU A 248 21.15 -16.90 1.55
C GLU A 248 20.34 -18.13 1.13
N HIS A 249 20.24 -19.14 1.99
CA HIS A 249 19.43 -20.34 1.73
C HIS A 249 17.93 -20.01 1.65
N HIS A 250 17.39 -19.24 2.60
CA HIS A 250 15.98 -18.84 2.59
C HIS A 250 15.62 -17.99 1.36
N LEU A 251 16.50 -17.08 0.95
CA LEU A 251 16.33 -16.29 -0.28
C LEU A 251 16.36 -17.17 -1.54
N ALA A 252 17.23 -18.19 -1.58
CA ALA A 252 17.26 -19.15 -2.67
C ALA A 252 15.95 -19.95 -2.77
N VAL A 253 15.43 -20.45 -1.65
CA VAL A 253 14.16 -21.18 -1.60
C VAL A 253 12.99 -20.29 -2.05
N LEU A 254 12.97 -19.01 -1.64
CA LEU A 254 11.95 -18.07 -2.09
C LEU A 254 12.02 -17.84 -3.60
N ALA A 255 13.22 -17.60 -4.14
CA ALA A 255 13.47 -17.31 -5.55
C ALA A 255 13.17 -18.50 -6.48
N GLU A 256 13.42 -19.74 -6.04
CA GLU A 256 13.03 -20.96 -6.77
C GLU A 256 11.51 -21.16 -6.81
N GLY A 257 10.79 -20.60 -5.84
CA GLY A 257 9.35 -20.71 -5.71
C GLY A 257 8.55 -19.67 -6.51
N SER A 258 7.46 -19.20 -5.89
CA SER A 258 6.58 -18.19 -6.51
C SER A 258 7.13 -16.77 -6.50
N PHE A 259 8.27 -16.51 -5.85
CA PHE A 259 8.81 -15.15 -5.63
C PHE A 259 9.85 -14.80 -6.69
N THR A 260 9.43 -14.81 -7.96
CA THR A 260 10.30 -14.60 -9.14
C THR A 260 10.89 -13.20 -9.27
N PHE A 261 10.47 -12.27 -8.40
CA PHE A 261 11.04 -10.93 -8.29
C PHE A 261 12.36 -10.90 -7.50
N LEU A 262 12.68 -11.94 -6.74
CA LEU A 262 13.98 -12.10 -6.09
C LEU A 262 14.99 -12.65 -7.10
N LEU A 263 15.98 -11.85 -7.42
CA LEU A 263 16.97 -12.13 -8.44
C LEU A 263 18.35 -12.25 -7.82
N ARG A 264 19.02 -13.35 -8.14
CA ARG A 264 20.42 -13.58 -7.81
C ARG A 264 21.30 -12.99 -8.90
N GLU A 265 22.30 -12.19 -8.54
CA GLU A 265 23.24 -11.69 -9.52
C GLU A 265 24.08 -12.84 -10.13
N PRO A 266 24.29 -12.87 -11.46
CA PRO A 266 25.00 -13.96 -12.12
C PRO A 266 26.50 -14.00 -11.77
N ASN A 267 27.09 -12.83 -11.47
CA ASN A 267 28.52 -12.70 -11.21
C ASN A 267 28.89 -12.93 -9.74
N ASN A 268 27.94 -12.73 -8.82
CA ASN A 268 28.18 -12.91 -7.39
C ASN A 268 26.97 -13.57 -6.73
N THR A 269 27.18 -14.83 -6.37
CA THR A 269 26.19 -15.72 -5.78
C THR A 269 25.67 -15.29 -4.41
N LYS A 270 26.30 -14.29 -3.78
CA LYS A 270 25.90 -13.72 -2.48
C LYS A 270 25.10 -12.43 -2.61
N ILE A 271 25.07 -11.81 -3.79
CA ILE A 271 24.33 -10.57 -4.01
C ILE A 271 22.93 -10.91 -4.52
N TRP A 272 21.95 -10.39 -3.79
CA TRP A 272 20.54 -10.49 -4.13
C TRP A 272 19.99 -9.12 -4.51
N SER A 273 19.02 -9.13 -5.40
CA SER A 273 18.32 -7.94 -5.89
C SER A 273 16.83 -8.22 -6.02
N ILE A 274 16.00 -7.18 -5.89
CA ILE A 274 14.57 -7.24 -6.13
C ILE A 274 14.22 -6.43 -7.38
N ASP A 275 13.52 -7.06 -8.30
CA ASP A 275 12.85 -6.40 -9.41
C ASP A 275 11.52 -5.79 -8.92
N LYS A 276 11.49 -4.46 -8.79
CA LYS A 276 10.33 -3.70 -8.30
C LYS A 276 9.08 -3.92 -9.18
N SER A 277 9.24 -4.02 -10.50
CA SER A 277 8.11 -4.17 -11.43
C SER A 277 7.47 -5.55 -11.32
N LYS A 278 8.29 -6.61 -11.25
CA LYS A 278 7.82 -7.97 -10.98
C LYS A 278 7.23 -8.11 -9.59
N PHE A 279 7.79 -7.43 -8.60
CA PHE A 279 7.29 -7.43 -7.24
C PHE A 279 5.87 -6.86 -7.13
N THR A 280 5.65 -5.68 -7.71
CA THR A 280 4.32 -5.06 -7.78
C THR A 280 3.33 -5.94 -8.55
N SER A 281 3.73 -6.49 -9.70
CA SER A 281 2.88 -7.37 -10.50
C SER A 281 2.49 -8.65 -9.74
N PHE A 282 3.46 -9.28 -9.07
CA PHE A 282 3.25 -10.45 -8.22
C PHE A 282 2.21 -10.17 -7.13
N LEU A 283 2.33 -9.05 -6.42
CA LEU A 283 1.40 -8.70 -5.35
C LEU A 283 -0.01 -8.44 -5.86
N ARG A 284 -0.13 -7.67 -6.95
CA ARG A 284 -1.43 -7.38 -7.60
C ARG A 284 -2.10 -8.67 -8.06
N ASP A 285 -1.36 -9.56 -8.71
CA ASP A 285 -1.89 -10.84 -9.19
C ASP A 285 -2.34 -11.73 -8.04
N LYS A 286 -1.51 -11.89 -7.00
CA LYS A 286 -1.86 -12.71 -5.83
C LYS A 286 -3.09 -12.17 -5.11
N GLU A 287 -3.20 -10.85 -4.97
CA GLU A 287 -4.37 -10.23 -4.36
C GLU A 287 -5.63 -10.37 -5.22
N MET A 288 -5.50 -10.19 -6.54
CA MET A 288 -6.59 -10.43 -7.48
C MET A 288 -7.06 -11.89 -7.41
N TYR A 289 -6.16 -12.88 -7.43
CA TYR A 289 -6.54 -14.28 -7.29
C TYR A 289 -7.16 -14.60 -5.92
N ARG A 290 -6.71 -13.94 -4.85
CA ARG A 290 -7.32 -14.06 -3.51
C ARG A 290 -8.78 -13.60 -3.55
N LEU A 291 -9.06 -12.41 -4.09
CA LEU A 291 -10.42 -11.87 -4.22
C LEU A 291 -11.30 -12.72 -5.15
N ILE A 292 -10.75 -13.18 -6.26
CA ILE A 292 -11.43 -14.10 -7.18
C ILE A 292 -11.78 -15.39 -6.46
N SER A 293 -10.84 -15.99 -5.71
CA SER A 293 -11.08 -17.25 -4.99
C SER A 293 -12.15 -17.17 -3.91
N GLN A 294 -12.37 -15.99 -3.32
CA GLN A 294 -13.42 -15.78 -2.32
C GLN A 294 -14.82 -15.65 -2.94
N SER A 295 -14.89 -15.24 -4.21
CA SER A 295 -16.15 -14.96 -4.91
C SER A 295 -16.58 -16.05 -5.88
N LEU A 296 -15.63 -16.89 -6.34
CA LEU A 296 -15.86 -17.90 -7.36
C LEU A 296 -15.82 -19.32 -6.81
N THR A 297 -16.47 -20.22 -7.54
CA THR A 297 -16.35 -21.67 -7.35
C THR A 297 -15.01 -22.18 -7.90
N GLU A 298 -14.57 -23.34 -7.41
CA GLU A 298 -13.30 -23.97 -7.81
C GLU A 298 -13.16 -24.17 -9.34
N PRO A 299 -14.18 -24.64 -10.09
CA PRO A 299 -14.07 -24.80 -11.55
C PRO A 299 -13.88 -23.47 -12.27
N ALA A 300 -14.54 -22.40 -11.81
CA ALA A 300 -14.41 -21.07 -12.41
C ALA A 300 -13.02 -20.47 -12.13
N LEU A 301 -12.47 -20.67 -10.93
CA LEU A 301 -11.10 -20.28 -10.61
C LEU A 301 -10.06 -21.03 -11.46
N ARG A 302 -10.29 -22.32 -11.74
CA ARG A 302 -9.45 -23.12 -12.62
C ARG A 302 -9.41 -22.54 -14.04
N ILE A 303 -10.56 -22.14 -14.58
CA ILE A 303 -10.65 -21.51 -15.91
C ILE A 303 -9.86 -20.20 -15.95
N VAL A 304 -10.01 -19.34 -14.94
CA VAL A 304 -9.27 -18.07 -14.87
C VAL A 304 -7.76 -18.31 -14.83
N ARG A 305 -7.29 -19.25 -13.99
CA ARG A 305 -5.86 -19.60 -13.90
C ARG A 305 -5.32 -20.17 -15.21
N MET A 306 -6.09 -21.02 -15.87
CA MET A 306 -5.73 -21.60 -17.16
C MET A 306 -5.59 -20.52 -18.24
N LEU A 307 -6.53 -19.57 -18.31
CA LEU A 307 -6.50 -18.45 -19.26
C LEU A 307 -5.37 -17.47 -18.95
N ALA A 308 -5.02 -17.28 -17.67
CA ALA A 308 -3.89 -16.46 -17.29
C ALA A 308 -2.53 -17.09 -17.68
N ASP A 309 -2.40 -18.42 -17.58
CA ASP A 309 -1.17 -19.14 -17.93
C ASP A 309 -1.01 -19.33 -19.46
N LYS A 310 -2.08 -19.74 -20.15
CA LYS A 310 -2.03 -20.08 -21.58
C LYS A 310 -2.42 -18.91 -22.50
N GLY A 311 -3.00 -17.86 -21.95
CA GLY A 311 -3.52 -16.73 -22.72
C GLY A 311 -4.86 -17.02 -23.36
N LYS A 312 -4.97 -16.79 -24.67
CA LYS A 312 -6.25 -16.83 -25.40
C LYS A 312 -6.58 -18.26 -25.81
N LEU A 313 -7.71 -18.79 -25.35
CA LEU A 313 -8.12 -20.18 -25.62
C LEU A 313 -9.52 -20.24 -26.22
N ASP A 314 -9.74 -21.22 -27.09
CA ASP A 314 -11.08 -21.60 -27.56
C ASP A 314 -11.74 -22.60 -26.60
N GLU A 315 -13.04 -22.82 -26.75
CA GLU A 315 -13.79 -23.72 -25.87
C GLU A 315 -13.25 -25.16 -25.90
N ARG A 316 -12.78 -25.62 -27.07
CA ARG A 316 -12.24 -26.97 -27.21
C ARG A 316 -10.93 -27.14 -26.44
N ALA A 317 -9.96 -26.24 -26.59
CA ALA A 317 -8.72 -26.32 -25.83
C ALA A 317 -8.97 -26.18 -24.32
N MET A 318 -9.95 -25.36 -23.92
CA MET A 318 -10.32 -25.23 -22.51
C MET A 318 -10.90 -26.53 -21.91
N LEU A 319 -11.63 -27.33 -22.69
CA LEU A 319 -12.11 -28.64 -22.25
C LEU A 319 -10.96 -29.64 -22.11
N ASP A 320 -10.07 -29.68 -23.10
CA ASP A 320 -8.94 -30.60 -23.13
C ASP A 320 -7.94 -30.32 -21.99
N ILE A 321 -7.63 -29.05 -21.72
CA ILE A 321 -6.69 -28.65 -20.66
C ILE A 321 -7.36 -28.66 -19.28
N GLY A 322 -8.60 -28.17 -19.19
CA GLY A 322 -9.29 -27.97 -17.91
C GLY A 322 -9.82 -29.26 -17.27
N LEU A 323 -9.95 -30.34 -18.06
CA LEU A 323 -10.59 -31.60 -17.67
C LEU A 323 -11.98 -31.35 -17.05
N LEU A 324 -12.74 -30.43 -17.65
CA LEU A 324 -14.08 -30.04 -17.23
C LEU A 324 -15.13 -30.62 -18.18
N ASN A 325 -16.34 -30.84 -17.67
CA ASN A 325 -17.47 -31.18 -18.53
C ASN A 325 -17.90 -29.94 -19.36
N ALA A 326 -18.22 -30.14 -20.65
CA ALA A 326 -18.73 -29.10 -21.55
C ALA A 326 -19.88 -28.27 -20.95
N LYS A 327 -20.83 -28.90 -20.26
CA LYS A 327 -21.95 -28.19 -19.64
C LYS A 327 -21.48 -27.26 -18.50
N GLU A 328 -20.55 -27.72 -17.69
CA GLU A 328 -20.01 -26.96 -16.56
C GLU A 328 -19.09 -25.84 -17.03
N LEU A 329 -18.25 -26.08 -18.03
CA LEU A 329 -17.40 -25.07 -18.66
C LEU A 329 -18.26 -23.91 -19.16
N ARG A 330 -19.30 -24.17 -19.97
CA ARG A 330 -20.17 -23.11 -20.52
C ARG A 330 -20.87 -22.32 -19.43
N LYS A 331 -21.35 -22.98 -18.37
CA LYS A 331 -21.95 -22.31 -17.21
C LYS A 331 -20.95 -21.38 -16.53
N CYS A 332 -19.72 -21.84 -16.32
CA CYS A 332 -18.66 -21.03 -15.72
C CYS A 332 -18.25 -19.87 -16.63
N LEU A 333 -18.10 -20.09 -17.94
CA LEU A 333 -17.78 -19.04 -18.90
C LEU A 333 -18.84 -17.94 -18.93
N SER A 334 -20.13 -18.32 -18.95
CA SER A 334 -21.23 -17.35 -18.90
C SER A 334 -21.23 -16.53 -17.61
N LEU A 335 -20.98 -17.17 -16.46
CA LEU A 335 -20.88 -16.49 -15.16
C LEU A 335 -19.71 -15.51 -15.14
N LEU A 336 -18.52 -15.98 -15.54
CA LEU A 336 -17.28 -15.19 -15.56
C LEU A 336 -17.38 -14.00 -16.52
N GLN A 337 -18.00 -14.18 -17.68
CA GLN A 337 -18.24 -13.12 -18.65
C GLN A 337 -19.22 -12.07 -18.09
N THR A 338 -20.31 -12.51 -17.45
CA THR A 338 -21.29 -11.60 -16.81
C THR A 338 -20.67 -10.80 -15.68
N MET A 339 -19.75 -11.41 -14.92
CA MET A 339 -19.00 -10.73 -13.85
C MET A 339 -17.94 -9.75 -14.38
N GLY A 340 -17.64 -9.78 -15.68
CA GLY A 340 -16.62 -8.97 -16.34
C GLY A 340 -15.19 -9.47 -16.14
N PHE A 341 -15.00 -10.75 -15.80
CA PHE A 341 -13.68 -11.36 -15.57
C PHE A 341 -13.03 -11.93 -16.83
N LEU A 342 -13.84 -12.18 -17.86
CA LEU A 342 -13.42 -12.70 -19.15
C LEU A 342 -13.97 -11.85 -20.28
N GLU A 343 -13.20 -11.81 -21.37
CA GLU A 343 -13.61 -11.22 -22.63
C GLU A 343 -13.64 -12.27 -23.73
N LEU A 344 -14.46 -11.97 -24.75
CA LEU A 344 -14.63 -12.78 -25.94
C LEU A 344 -14.05 -12.03 -27.13
N GLN A 345 -13.03 -12.62 -27.76
CA GLN A 345 -12.47 -12.13 -29.01
C GLN A 345 -13.00 -12.97 -30.17
N GLU A 346 -13.64 -12.29 -31.11
CA GLU A 346 -14.11 -12.89 -32.37
C GLU A 346 -13.05 -12.75 -33.45
N VAL A 347 -12.61 -13.88 -33.99
CA VAL A 347 -11.66 -13.93 -35.11
C VAL A 347 -12.39 -14.52 -36.33
N PRO A 348 -12.89 -13.67 -37.25
CA PRO A 348 -13.59 -14.14 -38.44
C PRO A 348 -12.59 -14.76 -39.43
N LYS A 349 -12.91 -15.95 -39.94
CA LYS A 349 -12.14 -16.58 -41.02
C LYS A 349 -12.53 -16.03 -42.39
N ASP A 350 -13.80 -15.67 -42.56
CA ASP A 350 -14.33 -15.11 -43.79
C ASP A 350 -14.60 -13.59 -43.67
N PRO A 351 -14.45 -12.82 -44.76
CA PRO A 351 -14.72 -11.37 -44.78
C PRO A 351 -16.14 -11.01 -44.34
N GLN A 352 -17.10 -11.91 -44.55
CA GLN A 352 -18.51 -11.70 -44.23
C GLN A 352 -18.81 -11.88 -42.73
N ARG A 353 -17.80 -12.19 -41.89
CA ARG A 353 -17.88 -12.29 -40.42
C ARG A 353 -19.06 -13.11 -39.91
N GLN A 354 -19.40 -14.19 -40.62
CA GLN A 354 -20.50 -15.05 -40.21
C GLN A 354 -20.12 -15.84 -38.95
N PRO A 355 -21.01 -15.99 -37.94
CA PRO A 355 -20.69 -16.70 -36.70
C PRO A 355 -20.19 -18.14 -36.92
N LYS A 356 -20.71 -18.84 -37.95
CA LYS A 356 -20.29 -20.21 -38.30
C LYS A 356 -18.82 -20.32 -38.72
N SER A 357 -18.26 -19.24 -39.27
CA SER A 357 -16.87 -19.17 -39.74
C SER A 357 -16.03 -18.27 -38.84
N THR A 358 -16.46 -18.06 -37.59
CA THR A 358 -15.76 -17.20 -36.61
C THR A 358 -15.25 -18.06 -35.46
N ILE A 359 -13.99 -17.87 -35.09
CA ILE A 359 -13.40 -18.49 -33.91
C ILE A 359 -13.63 -17.56 -32.72
N PHE A 360 -14.12 -18.12 -31.64
CA PHE A 360 -14.34 -17.43 -30.37
C PHE A 360 -13.22 -17.77 -29.40
N LEU A 361 -12.40 -16.77 -29.08
CA LEU A 361 -11.29 -16.91 -28.14
C LEU A 361 -11.63 -16.19 -26.84
N TYR A 362 -11.60 -16.91 -25.74
CA TYR A 362 -11.73 -16.33 -24.41
C TYR A 362 -10.37 -15.91 -23.91
N PHE A 363 -10.32 -14.77 -23.20
CA PHE A 363 -9.09 -14.30 -22.57
C PHE A 363 -9.37 -13.57 -21.27
N HIS A 364 -8.35 -13.54 -20.41
CA HIS A 364 -8.36 -12.85 -19.13
C HIS A 364 -7.46 -11.61 -19.22
N ASP A 365 -8.05 -10.42 -19.08
CA ASP A 365 -7.31 -9.16 -18.98
C ASP A 365 -7.21 -8.73 -17.51
N ALA A 366 -6.05 -8.96 -16.90
CA ALA A 366 -5.78 -8.64 -15.49
C ALA A 366 -6.00 -7.14 -15.18
N GLU A 367 -5.67 -6.23 -16.10
CA GLU A 367 -5.83 -4.78 -15.90
C GLU A 367 -7.30 -4.38 -15.83
N ARG A 368 -8.12 -4.94 -16.72
CA ARG A 368 -9.56 -4.73 -16.69
C ARG A 368 -10.18 -5.35 -15.45
N VAL A 369 -9.84 -6.60 -15.14
CA VAL A 369 -10.37 -7.29 -13.96
C VAL A 369 -10.01 -6.53 -12.69
N ARG A 370 -8.80 -5.98 -12.60
CA ARG A 370 -8.39 -5.10 -11.50
C ARG A 370 -9.31 -3.88 -11.36
N LYS A 371 -9.63 -3.19 -12.47
CA LYS A 371 -10.57 -2.05 -12.45
C LYS A 371 -11.97 -2.45 -12.01
N VAL A 372 -12.47 -3.60 -12.47
CA VAL A 372 -13.77 -4.15 -12.05
C VAL A 372 -13.78 -4.45 -10.55
N PHE A 373 -12.70 -5.00 -10.00
CA PHE A 373 -12.58 -5.21 -8.56
C PHE A 373 -12.48 -3.91 -7.79
N LEU A 374 -11.66 -2.95 -8.23
CA LEU A 374 -11.54 -1.65 -7.57
C LEU A 374 -12.90 -0.94 -7.47
N ASP A 375 -13.69 -0.91 -8.54
CA ASP A 375 -15.06 -0.35 -8.52
C ASP A 375 -15.96 -1.05 -7.49
N LYS A 376 -15.95 -2.39 -7.49
CA LYS A 376 -16.72 -3.19 -6.52
C LYS A 376 -16.26 -2.94 -5.07
N LEU A 377 -14.96 -2.84 -4.82
CA LEU A 377 -14.39 -2.60 -3.49
C LEU A 377 -14.76 -1.20 -2.98
N TYR A 378 -14.62 -0.16 -3.82
CA TYR A 378 -15.03 1.20 -3.47
C TYR A 378 -16.53 1.30 -3.18
N LYS A 379 -17.36 0.67 -4.02
CA LYS A 379 -18.82 0.63 -3.81
C LYS A 379 -19.22 -0.15 -2.56
N THR A 380 -18.48 -1.21 -2.23
CA THR A 380 -18.70 -1.98 -1.00
C THR A 380 -18.33 -1.15 0.21
N MET A 381 -17.18 -0.48 0.17
CA MET A 381 -16.72 0.42 1.23
C MET A 381 -17.69 1.57 1.46
N SER A 382 -18.20 2.23 0.41
CA SER A 382 -19.17 3.33 0.56
C SER A 382 -20.46 2.86 1.24
N ARG A 383 -20.99 1.70 0.83
CA ARG A 383 -22.17 1.08 1.47
C ARG A 383 -21.94 0.71 2.93
N MET A 384 -20.72 0.28 3.28
CA MET A 384 -20.35 0.02 4.68
C MET A 384 -20.34 1.31 5.50
N TYR A 385 -19.78 2.40 4.99
CA TYR A 385 -19.82 3.71 5.66
C TYR A 385 -21.24 4.26 5.82
N GLU A 386 -22.06 4.17 4.77
CA GLU A 386 -23.48 4.54 4.82
C GLU A 386 -24.21 3.72 5.88
N ARG A 387 -23.98 2.40 5.93
CA ARG A 387 -24.59 1.54 6.94
C ARG A 387 -24.10 1.86 8.35
N LEU A 388 -22.81 2.13 8.53
CA LEU A 388 -22.23 2.50 9.81
C LEU A 388 -22.86 3.80 10.33
N ARG A 389 -23.02 4.81 9.47
CA ARG A 389 -23.70 6.06 9.81
C ARG A 389 -25.15 5.83 10.24
N LEU A 390 -25.92 5.05 9.48
CA LEU A 390 -27.32 4.73 9.82
C LEU A 390 -27.44 3.97 11.14
N GLU A 391 -26.52 3.06 11.44
CA GLU A 391 -26.52 2.35 12.72
C GLU A 391 -26.10 3.27 13.88
N ARG A 392 -25.19 4.24 13.66
CA ARG A 392 -24.83 5.28 14.65
C ARG A 392 -26.01 6.18 14.98
N GLU A 393 -26.76 6.61 13.96
CA GLU A 393 -27.93 7.48 14.12
C GLU A 393 -29.01 6.84 15.02
N LYS A 394 -29.17 5.50 14.99
CA LYS A 394 -30.10 4.78 15.87
C LYS A 394 -29.73 4.84 17.35
N VAL A 395 -28.45 5.03 17.66
CA VAL A 395 -27.90 5.04 19.04
C VAL A 395 -27.47 6.46 19.44
N ALA A 396 -27.70 7.46 18.58
CA ALA A 396 -27.25 8.83 18.78
C ALA A 396 -27.69 9.41 20.13
N SER A 397 -28.94 9.19 20.55
CA SER A 397 -29.42 9.66 21.85
C SER A 397 -28.64 9.08 23.03
N THR A 398 -28.27 7.80 22.96
CA THR A 398 -27.49 7.13 24.01
C THR A 398 -26.03 7.59 23.97
N LEU A 399 -25.45 7.78 22.78
CA LEU A 399 -24.10 8.34 22.62
C LEU A 399 -24.00 9.75 23.20
N THR A 400 -24.95 10.64 22.86
CA THR A 400 -24.99 12.00 23.42
C THR A 400 -25.17 12.01 24.93
N LYS A 401 -25.87 11.03 25.52
CA LYS A 401 -25.91 10.88 26.99
C LYS A 401 -24.52 10.56 27.53
N VAL A 402 -23.83 9.57 26.96
CA VAL A 402 -22.48 9.18 27.39
C VAL A 402 -21.49 10.34 27.25
N GLU A 403 -21.51 11.06 26.12
CA GLU A 403 -20.63 12.21 25.87
C GLU A 403 -20.85 13.36 26.87
N ARG A 404 -22.08 13.56 27.36
CA ARG A 404 -22.36 14.60 28.37
C ARG A 404 -21.84 14.25 29.76
N PHE A 405 -21.72 12.97 30.07
CA PHE A 405 -21.27 12.47 31.36
C PHE A 405 -19.85 11.94 31.20
N GLU A 406 -18.90 12.84 30.98
CA GLU A 406 -17.46 12.52 30.87
C GLU A 406 -16.91 11.88 32.17
N VAL A 407 -17.58 12.11 33.30
CA VAL A 407 -17.20 11.60 34.62
C VAL A 407 -18.22 10.58 35.10
N GLY A 408 -17.83 9.30 35.08
CA GLY A 408 -18.61 8.18 35.61
C GLY A 408 -18.39 6.89 34.83
N THR A 409 -18.72 5.75 35.43
CA THR A 409 -18.69 4.48 34.69
C THR A 409 -19.95 4.41 33.83
N GLU A 410 -19.84 3.98 32.56
CA GLU A 410 -20.99 3.88 31.63
C GLU A 410 -22.18 3.08 32.19
N ALA A 411 -21.91 2.12 33.08
CA ALA A 411 -22.90 1.31 33.78
C ALA A 411 -23.69 2.09 34.85
N GLU A 412 -23.16 3.20 35.37
CA GLU A 412 -23.82 4.07 36.33
C GLU A 412 -24.70 5.12 35.62
N ILE A 413 -24.30 5.51 34.41
CA ILE A 413 -24.94 6.58 33.61
C ILE A 413 -26.17 6.05 32.85
N LEU A 414 -26.12 4.81 32.36
CA LEU A 414 -27.14 4.27 31.45
C LEU A 414 -27.98 3.16 32.09
N PRO A 415 -29.29 3.08 31.78
CA PRO A 415 -30.10 1.93 32.15
C PRO A 415 -29.60 0.67 31.42
N PRO A 416 -29.81 -0.53 31.99
CA PRO A 416 -29.21 -1.77 31.49
C PRO A 416 -29.58 -2.11 30.04
N ALA A 417 -30.78 -1.71 29.59
CA ALA A 417 -31.20 -1.89 28.21
C ALA A 417 -30.44 -0.98 27.22
N GLU A 418 -30.18 0.28 27.59
CA GLU A 418 -29.38 1.20 26.78
C GLU A 418 -27.90 0.80 26.78
N LEU A 419 -27.39 0.34 27.93
CA LEU A 419 -26.02 -0.20 28.05
C LEU A 419 -25.81 -1.41 27.14
N GLN A 420 -26.76 -2.35 27.11
CA GLN A 420 -26.70 -3.48 26.18
C GLN A 420 -26.75 -3.02 24.71
N GLY A 421 -27.57 -2.00 24.41
CA GLY A 421 -27.61 -1.36 23.10
C GLY A 421 -26.27 -0.76 22.69
N LEU A 422 -25.59 -0.06 23.61
CA LEU A 422 -24.28 0.54 23.41
C LEU A 422 -23.20 -0.53 23.14
N TYR A 423 -23.17 -1.62 23.91
CA TYR A 423 -22.22 -2.72 23.65
C TYR A 423 -22.43 -3.39 22.30
N ARG A 424 -23.69 -3.62 21.91
CA ARG A 424 -24.02 -4.14 20.58
C ARG A 424 -23.60 -3.19 19.48
N TRP A 425 -23.76 -1.88 19.69
CA TRP A 425 -23.28 -0.85 18.77
C TRP A 425 -21.75 -0.89 18.63
N ARG A 426 -20.99 -0.88 19.73
CA ARG A 426 -19.52 -0.96 19.70
C ARG A 426 -19.02 -2.22 19.01
N GLN A 427 -19.66 -3.36 19.23
CA GLN A 427 -19.32 -4.60 18.52
C GLN A 427 -19.54 -4.47 17.01
N LYS A 428 -20.67 -3.88 16.59
CA LYS A 428 -20.94 -3.60 15.17
C LYS A 428 -19.94 -2.62 14.59
N GLU A 429 -19.65 -1.54 15.30
CA GLU A 429 -18.67 -0.53 14.90
C GLU A 429 -17.29 -1.14 14.71
N SER A 430 -16.80 -1.89 15.69
CA SER A 430 -15.53 -2.64 15.61
C SER A 430 -15.50 -3.62 14.42
N TRP A 431 -16.62 -4.31 14.15
CA TRP A 431 -16.72 -5.20 13.01
C TRP A 431 -16.65 -4.44 11.67
N PHE A 432 -17.42 -3.36 11.52
CA PHE A 432 -17.41 -2.54 10.30
C PHE A 432 -16.05 -1.89 10.06
N THR A 433 -15.43 -1.31 11.09
CA THR A 433 -14.10 -0.68 10.95
C THR A 433 -13.03 -1.70 10.56
N THR A 434 -13.04 -2.88 11.15
CA THR A 434 -12.14 -3.99 10.78
C THR A 434 -12.32 -4.39 9.33
N GLU A 435 -13.56 -4.55 8.87
CA GLU A 435 -13.82 -4.98 7.49
C GLU A 435 -13.50 -3.87 6.48
N ILE A 436 -13.78 -2.62 6.81
CA ILE A 436 -13.36 -1.45 6.02
C ILE A 436 -11.84 -1.42 5.88
N HIS A 437 -11.09 -1.67 6.96
CA HIS A 437 -9.63 -1.73 6.92
C HIS A 437 -9.12 -2.85 6.00
N ARG A 438 -9.75 -4.02 6.01
CA ARG A 438 -9.40 -5.14 5.11
C ARG A 438 -9.65 -4.84 3.64
N ILE A 439 -10.76 -4.15 3.34
CA ILE A 439 -11.07 -3.70 1.98
C ILE A 439 -10.05 -2.64 1.56
N ASP A 440 -9.72 -1.70 2.44
CA ASP A 440 -8.73 -0.65 2.15
C ASP A 440 -7.32 -1.23 1.91
N ASP A 441 -6.91 -2.27 2.64
CA ASP A 441 -5.67 -3.00 2.36
C ASP A 441 -5.66 -3.58 0.94
N SER A 442 -6.79 -4.17 0.53
CA SER A 442 -6.95 -4.73 -0.81
C SER A 442 -6.85 -3.62 -1.87
N ILE A 443 -7.43 -2.45 -1.59
CA ILE A 443 -7.35 -1.28 -2.47
C ILE A 443 -5.92 -0.73 -2.54
N ALA A 444 -5.20 -0.66 -1.42
CA ALA A 444 -3.81 -0.22 -1.38
C ALA A 444 -2.93 -1.09 -2.29
N ILE A 445 -3.09 -2.41 -2.25
CA ILE A 445 -2.36 -3.35 -3.11
C ILE A 445 -2.78 -3.27 -4.59
N LEU A 446 -4.05 -3.01 -4.89
CA LEU A 446 -4.52 -2.99 -6.29
C LEU A 446 -4.31 -1.63 -6.98
N ARG A 447 -4.28 -0.52 -6.24
CA ARG A 447 -4.20 0.83 -6.79
C ARG A 447 -2.86 1.51 -6.51
N ASP A 448 -2.34 1.41 -5.29
CA ASP A 448 -1.35 2.35 -4.77
C ASP A 448 0.10 1.83 -4.79
N ILE A 449 0.33 0.55 -5.09
CA ILE A 449 1.67 -0.06 -5.27
C ILE A 449 2.10 -0.22 -6.71
#